data_AF-A0A971B6L1-F1
#
_entry.id   AF-A0A971B6L1-F1
#
_cell.length_a   1.000
_cell.length_b   1.000
_cell.length_c   1.000
_cell.angle_alpha   90.00
_cell.angle_beta   90.00
_cell.angle_gamma   90.00
#
_symmetry.space_group_name_H-M   'P 1'
#
loop_
_entity.id
_entity.type
_entity.pdbx_description
1 polymer ?
#
loop_
_entity_poly.entity_id
_entity_poly.type
_entity_poly.pdbx_seq_one_letter_code
_entity_poly.pdbx_strand_id
1 'polypeptide(L)' 'MSTDPASEREALRLDQFLKFRGVADSGGQAKLLIQSGEVRVNGEVETRRRRKLVVGDVVEVDGREYSPDEFLSDG' A
#
# COMPACT_ATOMS: atom_id res chain seq x y z
N MET A 1 6.01 4.08 -31.07
CA MET A 1 6.55 3.66 -29.76
C MET A 1 5.98 4.63 -28.73
N SER A 2 4.78 4.35 -28.22
CA SER A 2 4.11 5.15 -27.20
C SER A 2 3.77 4.20 -26.07
N THR A 3 4.41 4.39 -24.92
CA THR A 3 4.22 3.55 -23.74
C THR A 3 2.89 3.92 -23.11
N ASP A 4 1.84 3.15 -23.41
CA ASP A 4 0.59 3.19 -22.64
C ASP A 4 0.89 2.76 -21.19
N PRO A 5 0.65 3.59 -20.15
CA PRO A 5 0.75 3.16 -18.76
C PRO A 5 -0.44 2.28 -18.31
N ALA A 6 -1.16 1.67 -19.25
CA ALA A 6 -2.50 1.13 -19.01
C ALA A 6 -2.57 -0.28 -18.39
N SER A 7 -1.47 -0.89 -17.92
CA SER A 7 -1.51 -2.26 -17.34
C SER A 7 -1.02 -2.40 -15.89
N GLU A 8 -0.93 -1.30 -15.13
CA GLU A 8 -0.79 -1.34 -13.65
C GLU A 8 -2.14 -1.23 -12.90
N ARG A 9 -3.27 -1.35 -13.62
CA ARG A 9 -4.59 -0.88 -13.17
C ARG A 9 -5.29 -1.72 -12.09
N GLU A 10 -4.82 -2.92 -11.76
CA GLU A 10 -5.53 -3.82 -10.82
C GLU A 10 -4.85 -3.98 -9.46
N ALA A 11 -3.68 -3.37 -9.23
CA ALA A 11 -2.92 -3.61 -8.01
C ALA A 11 -2.59 -2.31 -7.28
N LEU A 12 -3.27 -2.10 -6.15
CA LEU A 12 -2.96 -1.01 -5.23
C LEU A 12 -1.62 -1.29 -4.56
N ARG A 13 -0.63 -0.41 -4.73
CA ARG A 13 0.69 -0.61 -4.08
C ARG A 13 0.67 -0.13 -2.64
N LEU A 14 1.43 -0.79 -1.77
CA LEU A 14 1.53 -0.46 -0.35
C LEU A 14 1.93 1.01 -0.12
N ASP A 15 2.94 1.53 -0.83
CA ASP A 15 3.35 2.93 -0.74
C ASP A 15 2.26 3.92 -1.13
N GLN A 16 1.49 3.58 -2.16
CA GLN A 16 0.35 4.38 -2.63
C GLN A 16 -0.82 4.32 -1.65
N PHE A 17 -1.11 3.14 -1.10
CA PHE A 17 -2.15 2.93 -0.11
C PHE A 17 -1.90 3.73 1.17
N LEU A 18 -0.69 3.70 1.72
CA LEU A 18 -0.33 4.48 2.90
C LEU A 18 -0.54 5.97 2.69
N LYS A 19 -0.24 6.46 1.48
CA LYS A 19 -0.51 7.85 1.11
C LYS A 19 -2.01 8.13 1.01
N PHE A 20 -2.77 7.27 0.34
CA PHE A 20 -4.22 7.45 0.18
C PHE A 20 -4.95 7.42 1.51
N ARG A 21 -4.47 6.60 2.46
CA ARG A 21 -5.06 6.50 3.78
C ARG A 21 -4.62 7.61 4.75
N GLY A 22 -3.74 8.50 4.32
CA GLY A 22 -3.20 9.57 5.16
C GLY A 22 -2.28 9.08 6.27
N VAL A 23 -1.77 7.84 6.16
CA VAL A 23 -0.76 7.30 7.08
C VAL A 23 0.61 7.92 6.81
N ALA A 24 0.88 8.24 5.54
CA ALA A 24 2.08 8.96 5.13
C ALA A 24 1.71 10.21 4.32
N ASP A 25 2.27 11.36 4.70
CA ASP A 25 2.07 12.65 4.00
C ASP A 25 2.82 12.71 2.66
N SER A 26 3.86 11.87 2.49
CA SER A 26 4.64 11.82 1.27
C SER A 26 5.14 10.40 0.96
N GLY A 27 5.50 10.15 -0.30
CA GLY A 27 6.12 8.87 -0.70
C GLY A 27 7.46 8.60 0.00
N GLY A 28 8.16 9.64 0.45
CA GLY A 28 9.37 9.51 1.27
C GLY A 28 9.07 8.98 2.67
N GLN A 29 8.00 9.48 3.31
CA GLN A 29 7.55 8.99 4.61
C GLN A 29 6.98 7.57 4.53
N ALA A 30 6.20 7.27 3.50
CA ALA A 30 5.71 5.90 3.26
C ALA A 30 6.88 4.91 3.11
N LYS A 31 7.92 5.30 2.37
CA LYS A 31 9.14 4.50 2.24
C LYS A 31 9.79 4.24 3.60
N LEU A 32 9.92 5.26 4.45
CA LEU A 32 10.54 5.12 5.77
C LEU A 32 9.75 4.16 6.64
N LEU A 33 8.43 4.35 6.80
CA LEU A 33 7.59 3.46 7.62
C LEU A 33 7.71 1.99 7.19
N ILE A 34 7.64 1.75 5.87
CA ILE A 34 7.77 0.41 5.31
C ILE A 34 9.18 -0.16 5.58
N GLN A 35 10.25 0.60 5.30
CA GLN A 35 11.63 0.13 5.50
C GLN A 35 12.02 -0.04 6.96
N SER A 36 11.42 0.74 7.86
CA SER A 36 11.59 0.62 9.31
C SER A 36 10.87 -0.61 9.88
N GLY A 37 10.02 -1.28 9.10
CA GLY A 37 9.22 -2.42 9.56
C GLY A 37 8.05 -2.01 10.46
N GLU A 38 7.59 -0.75 10.36
CA GLU A 38 6.43 -0.25 11.08
C GLU A 38 5.10 -0.63 10.42
N VAL A 39 5.18 -1.23 9.23
CA VAL A 39 4.04 -1.67 8.44
C VAL A 39 3.99 -3.19 8.44
N ARG A 40 2.82 -3.74 8.73
CA ARG A 40 2.53 -5.18 8.64
C ARG A 40 1.44 -5.41 7.62
N VAL A 41 1.51 -6.50 6.88
CA VAL A 41 0.47 -6.94 5.96
C VAL A 41 0.07 -8.35 6.38
N ASN A 42 -1.20 -8.57 6.70
CA ASN A 42 -1.72 -9.83 7.22
C ASN A 42 -0.97 -10.34 8.47
N GLY A 43 -0.55 -9.42 9.35
CA GLY A 43 0.20 -9.73 10.56
C GLY A 43 1.72 -9.92 10.37
N GLU A 44 2.22 -9.92 9.14
CA GLU A 44 3.65 -10.03 8.84
C GLU A 44 4.28 -8.68 8.53
N VAL A 45 5.44 -8.38 9.13
CA VAL A 45 6.18 -7.13 8.84
C VAL A 45 6.57 -7.09 7.37
N GLU A 46 6.09 -6.09 6.63
CA GLU A 46 6.37 -5.92 5.21
C GLU A 46 7.28 -4.71 5.00
N THR A 47 8.42 -4.97 4.36
CA THR A 47 9.45 -3.95 4.06
C THR A 47 9.53 -3.62 2.57
N ARG A 48 8.70 -4.26 1.75
CA ARG A 48 8.62 -4.03 0.31
C ARG A 48 7.58 -2.97 -0.03
N ARG A 49 8.06 -1.75 -0.30
CA ARG A 49 7.20 -0.62 -0.74
C ARG A 49 6.37 -0.87 -2.00
N ARG A 50 6.87 -1.73 -2.90
CA ARG A 50 6.18 -2.11 -4.15
C ARG A 50 5.32 -3.36 -3.98
N ARG A 51 5.03 -3.77 -2.74
CA ARG A 51 4.07 -4.83 -2.47
C ARG A 51 2.74 -4.44 -3.10
N LYS A 52 2.21 -5.33 -3.93
CA LYS A 52 0.85 -5.22 -4.46
C LYS A 52 -0.09 -5.72 -3.38
N LEU A 53 -1.03 -4.88 -3.00
CA LEU A 53 -2.15 -5.20 -2.13
C LEU A 53 -3.30 -5.72 -2.98
N VAL A 54 -3.98 -6.72 -2.46
CA VAL A 54 -5.17 -7.32 -3.07
C VAL A 54 -6.35 -7.22 -2.11
N VAL A 55 -7.56 -7.44 -2.62
CA VAL A 55 -8.77 -7.49 -1.79
C VAL A 55 -8.60 -8.57 -0.73
N GLY A 56 -8.88 -8.21 0.52
CA GLY A 56 -8.73 -9.09 1.68
C GLY A 56 -7.36 -9.01 2.37
N ASP A 57 -6.37 -8.29 1.82
CA ASP A 57 -5.17 -7.95 2.58
C ASP A 57 -5.52 -6.98 3.72
N VAL A 58 -4.85 -7.10 4.87
CA VAL A 58 -4.99 -6.15 5.98
C VAL A 58 -3.64 -5.51 6.25
N VAL A 59 -3.57 -4.19 6.12
CA VAL A 59 -2.35 -3.41 6.37
C VAL A 59 -2.44 -2.80 7.77
N GLU A 60 -1.56 -3.19 8.66
CA GLU A 60 -1.46 -2.64 10.02
C GLU A 60 -0.27 -1.69 10.11
N VAL A 61 -0.51 -0.48 10.64
CA VAL A 61 0.53 0.53 10.90
C VAL A 61 0.26 1.18 12.24
N ASP A 62 1.26 1.23 13.13
CA ASP A 62 1.13 1.83 14.47
C ASP A 62 -0.08 1.30 15.27
N GLY A 63 -0.34 -0.02 15.16
CA GLY A 63 -1.48 -0.69 15.80
C GLY A 63 -2.86 -0.33 15.21
N ARG A 64 -2.92 0.30 14.03
CA ARG A 64 -4.15 0.59 13.29
C ARG A 64 -4.21 -0.26 12.04
N GLU A 65 -5.33 -0.95 11.85
CA GLU A 65 -5.59 -1.78 10.69
C GLU A 65 -6.32 -0.99 9.60
N TYR A 66 -5.89 -1.20 8.36
CA TYR A 66 -6.42 -0.55 7.18
C TYR A 66 -6.59 -1.60 6.08
N SER A 67 -7.77 -1.62 5.49
CA SER A 67 -8.09 -2.60 4.46
C SER A 67 -8.17 -1.91 3.08
N PRO A 68 -7.53 -2.47 2.04
CA PRO A 68 -7.47 -1.88 0.70
C PRO A 68 -8.72 -2.18 -0.14
N ASP A 69 -9.64 -3.04 0.33
CA ASP A 69 -10.90 -3.37 -0.34
C ASP A 69 -11.72 -2.12 -0.71
N GLU A 70 -11.72 -1.10 0.14
CA GLU A 70 -12.40 0.18 -0.13
C GLU A 70 -11.86 0.91 -1.39
N PHE A 71 -10.62 0.65 -1.79
CA PHE A 71 -9.99 1.25 -2.97
C PHE A 71 -10.01 0.32 -4.19
N LEU A 72 -10.14 -0.99 -3.96
CA LEU A 72 -10.15 -2.01 -5.02
C LEU A 72 -11.57 -2.35 -5.50
N SER A 73 -12.61 -1.95 -4.76
CA SER A 73 -14.01 -2.22 -5.10
C SER A 73 -14.59 -1.31 -6.19
N ASP A 74 -13.88 -0.23 -6.57
CA ASP A 74 -14.33 0.77 -7.56
C ASP A 74 -13.77 0.51 -8.98
N GLY A 75 -13.20 -0.68 -9.22
CA GLY A 75 -12.51 -1.08 -10.46
C GLY A 75 -13.35 -1.95 -11.40
#